data_AF-A0A6H1ZML7-F1
#
_entry.id   AF-A0A6H1ZML7-F1
#
_cell.length_a   1.000
_cell.length_b   1.000
_cell.length_c   1.000
_cell.angle_alpha   90.00
_cell.angle_beta   90.00
_cell.angle_gamma   90.00
#
_symmetry.space_group_name_H-M   'P 1'
#
loop_
_entity.id
_entity.type
_entity.pdbx_description
1 polymer ?
#
loop_
_entity_poly.entity_id
_entity_poly.type
_entity_poly.pdbx_seq_one_letter_code
_entity_poly.pdbx_strand_id
1 'polypeptide(L)' 'MIVDKKEHIKRHKMLHRYFDELVADYVNHTNKFLMGATIMDLMEWSSKQTKCPDVKLPDINSGCLTIN' A
#
# COMPACT_ATOMS: atom_id res chain seq x y z
N MET A 1 -2.54 -21.10 20.79
CA MET A 1 -3.77 -20.40 20.37
C MET A 1 -4.31 -21.13 19.13
N ILE A 2 -5.32 -21.98 19.29
CA ILE A 2 -5.95 -22.67 18.16
C ILE A 2 -6.89 -21.65 17.52
N VAL A 3 -6.51 -21.10 16.37
CA VAL A 3 -7.38 -20.18 15.62
C VAL A 3 -8.47 -21.01 14.95
N ASP A 4 -9.73 -20.69 15.22
CA ASP A 4 -10.86 -21.35 14.57
C ASP A 4 -10.76 -21.18 13.04
N LYS A 5 -11.03 -22.25 12.28
CA LYS A 5 -10.88 -22.24 10.82
C LYS A 5 -11.71 -21.14 10.15
N LYS A 6 -12.91 -20.85 10.66
CA LYS A 6 -13.78 -19.79 10.10
C LYS A 6 -13.22 -18.41 10.42
N GLU A 7 -12.71 -18.22 11.63
CA GLU A 7 -12.04 -16.97 12.03
C GLU A 7 -10.80 -16.71 11.16
N HIS A 8 -9.97 -17.73 10.94
CA HIS A 8 -8.79 -17.64 10.08
C HIS A 8 -9.14 -17.21 8.65
N ILE A 9 -10.21 -17.80 8.08
CA ILE A 9 -10.71 -17.45 6.73
C ILE A 9 -11.21 -16.00 6.72
N LYS A 10 -12.01 -15.60 7.71
CA LYS A 10 -12.53 -14.22 7.80
C LYS A 10 -11.38 -13.22 7.86
N ARG A 11 -10.36 -13.48 8.68
CA ARG A 11 -9.16 -12.64 8.77
C ARG A 11 -8.41 -12.57 7.45
N HIS A 12 -8.21 -13.71 6.78
CA HIS A 12 -7.54 -13.73 5.47
C HIS A 12 -8.31 -12.95 4.41
N LYS A 13 -9.64 -13.02 4.36
CA LYS A 13 -10.43 -12.21 3.42
C LYS A 13 -10.22 -10.71 3.62
N MET A 14 -10.14 -10.27 4.88
CA MET A 14 -9.86 -8.86 5.19
C MET A 14 -8.44 -8.47 4.79
N LEU A 15 -7.45 -9.30 5.11
CA LEU A 15 -6.06 -9.05 4.73
C LEU A 15 -5.89 -8.98 3.21
N HIS A 16 -6.51 -9.91 2.46
CA HIS A 16 -6.52 -9.87 1.00
C HIS A 16 -7.11 -8.58 0.47
N ARG A 17 -8.28 -8.16 0.96
CA ARG A 17 -8.91 -6.91 0.53
C ARG A 17 -7.98 -5.70 0.70
N TYR A 18 -7.37 -5.55 1.87
CA TYR A 18 -6.45 -4.43 2.12
C TYR A 18 -5.18 -4.52 1.29
N PHE A 19 -4.69 -5.73 1.04
CA PHE A 19 -3.53 -5.93 0.19
C PHE A 19 -3.82 -5.60 -1.27
N ASP A 20 -4.98 -6.00 -1.79
CA ASP A 20 -5.41 -5.69 -3.17
C ASP A 20 -5.53 -4.18 -3.37
N GLU A 21 -6.09 -3.46 -2.40
CA GLU A 21 -6.21 -2.01 -2.41
C GLU A 21 -4.83 -1.33 -2.40
N LEU A 22 -3.91 -1.79 -1.53
CA LEU A 22 -2.54 -1.28 -1.45
C LEU A 22 -1.77 -1.51 -2.76
N VAL A 23 -1.94 -2.68 -3.37
CA VAL A 23 -1.30 -3.02 -4.66
C VAL A 23 -1.85 -2.14 -5.78
N ALA A 24 -3.16 -1.96 -5.85
CA ALA A 24 -3.78 -1.11 -6.85
C ALA A 24 -3.25 0.34 -6.75
N ASP A 25 -3.14 0.85 -5.51
CA ASP A 25 -2.62 2.19 -5.26
C ASP A 25 -1.14 2.32 -5.64
N TYR A 26 -0.32 1.31 -5.33
CA TYR A 26 1.08 1.25 -5.75
C TYR A 26 1.23 1.30 -7.28
N VAL A 27 0.45 0.50 -8.00
CA VAL A 27 0.51 0.45 -9.47
C VAL A 27 0.09 1.81 -10.06
N ASN A 28 -0.96 2.42 -9.53
CA ASN A 28 -1.45 3.73 -9.98
C ASN A 28 -0.44 4.87 -9.72
N HIS A 29 0.29 4.82 -8.60
CA HIS A 29 1.28 5.84 -8.27
C HIS A 29 2.57 5.66 -9.06
N THR A 30 3.07 4.42 -9.15
CA THR A 30 4.41 4.13 -9.68
C THR A 30 4.44 3.81 -11.17
N ASN A 31 3.30 3.48 -11.79
CA ASN A 31 3.19 2.88 -13.13
C ASN A 31 4.03 1.59 -13.30
N LYS A 32 4.47 0.97 -12.19
CA LYS A 32 5.23 -0.27 -12.19
C LYS A 32 4.27 -1.42 -11.90
N PHE A 33 4.13 -2.33 -12.87
CA PHE A 33 3.47 -3.60 -12.61
C PHE A 33 4.32 -4.49 -11.70
N LEU A 34 3.66 -5.29 -10.88
CA LEU A 34 4.31 -6.22 -9.94
C LEU A 34 5.24 -7.26 -10.61
N MET A 35 5.24 -7.38 -11.94
CA MET A 35 6.21 -8.22 -12.66
C MET A 35 7.66 -7.69 -12.55
N GLY A 36 7.85 -6.41 -12.27
CA GLY A 36 9.17 -5.78 -12.11
C GLY A 36 9.45 -5.26 -10.70
N ALA A 37 8.53 -5.46 -9.76
CA ALA A 37 8.64 -4.96 -8.39
C ALA A 37 8.59 -6.14 -7.40
N THR A 38 9.47 -6.11 -6.40
CA THR A 38 9.49 -7.08 -5.32
C THR A 38 8.47 -6.70 -4.24
N ILE A 39 8.13 -7.65 -3.35
CA ILE A 39 7.30 -7.35 -2.17
C ILE A 39 7.96 -6.26 -1.30
N MET A 40 9.30 -6.23 -1.22
CA MET A 40 10.02 -5.21 -0.45
C MET A 40 9.84 -3.81 -1.04
N ASP A 41 9.78 -3.67 -2.36
CA ASP A 41 9.53 -2.38 -3.01
C ASP A 41 8.15 -1.83 -2.64
N LEU A 42 7.12 -2.69 -2.62
CA LEU A 42 5.77 -2.34 -2.19
C LEU A 42 5.75 -1.91 -0.71
N MET A 43 6.45 -2.63 0.16
CA MET A 43 6.54 -2.31 1.59
C MET A 43 7.27 -0.99 1.84
N GLU A 44 8.40 -0.76 1.16
CA GLU A 44 9.15 0.49 1.29
C GLU A 44 8.33 1.67 0.79
N TRP A 45 7.68 1.54 -0.37
CA TRP A 45 6.79 2.56 -0.89
C TRP A 45 5.61 2.85 0.05
N SER A 46 4.94 1.80 0.55
CA SER A 46 3.86 1.93 1.52
C SER A 46 4.31 2.67 2.79
N SER A 47 5.51 2.34 3.30
CA SER A 47 6.07 3.05 4.46
C SER A 47 6.38 4.52 4.16
N LYS A 48 6.81 4.86 2.94
CA LYS A 48 7.05 6.24 2.52
C LYS A 48 5.73 7.02 2.45
N GLN A 49 4.72 6.48 1.78
CA GLN A 49 3.39 7.10 1.68
C GLN A 49 2.73 7.32 3.05
N THR A 50 2.93 6.39 3.99
CA THR A 50 2.42 6.53 5.38
C THR A 50 3.04 7.74 6.10
N LYS A 51 4.30 8.05 5.83
CA LYS A 51 5.04 9.14 6.48
C LYS A 51 4.90 10.47 5.74
N CYS A 52 4.92 10.41 4.41
CA CYS A 52 4.79 11.55 3.52
C CYS A 52 4.02 11.11 2.26
N PRO A 53 2.69 11.33 2.22
CA PRO A 53 1.87 10.90 1.09
C PRO A 53 2.15 11.78 -0.12
N ASP A 54 2.43 11.13 -1.25
CA ASP A 54 2.58 11.78 -2.55
C ASP A 54 1.20 11.88 -3.21
N VAL A 55 0.42 12.86 -2.78
CA VAL A 55 -0.93 13.05 -3.30
C VAL A 55 -0.82 13.62 -4.72
N LYS A 56 -1.18 12.84 -5.73
CA LYS A 56 -1.45 13.34 -7.09
C LYS A 56 -2.75 14.16 -7.09
N LEU A 57 -2.72 15.36 -6.50
CA LEU A 57 -3.78 16.36 -6.67
C LEU A 57 -3.64 17.01 -8.06
N PRO A 58 -4.75 17.37 -8.72
CA PRO A 58 -4.70 17.82 -10.11
C PRO A 58 -3.90 19.11 -10.35
N ASP A 59 -3.59 19.95 -9.34
CA ASP A 59 -2.99 21.28 -9.62
C ASP A 59 -2.11 21.88 -8.49
N ILE A 60 -1.38 21.10 -7.68
CA ILE A 60 -0.38 21.67 -6.77
C ILE A 60 0.88 20.81 -6.70
N ASN A 61 2.04 21.45 -6.90
CA ASN A 61 3.37 20.85 -6.81
C ASN A 61 3.50 19.99 -5.54
N SER A 62 3.71 18.69 -5.71
CA SER A 62 3.89 17.70 -4.65
C SER A 62 5.15 18.00 -3.83
N GLY A 63 5.00 18.76 -2.75
CA GLY A 63 6.07 19.03 -1.79
C GLY A 63 5.82 18.28 -0.48
N CYS A 64 6.80 17.49 -0.05
CA CYS A 64 6.78 16.87 1.28
C CYS A 64 6.87 17.98 2.34
N LEU A 65 5.83 18.18 3.15
CA LEU A 65 5.91 19.04 4.33
C LEU A 65 6.78 18.33 5.37
N THR A 66 8.07 18.68 5.40
CA THR A 66 8.98 18.31 6.48
C THR A 66 8.52 19.01 7.76
N ILE A 67 7.88 18.27 8.67
CA ILE A 67 7.66 18.73 10.03
C ILE A 67 8.97 18.47 10.79
N ASN A 68 9.68 19.56 11.12
CA ASN A 68 10.86 19.56 12.00
C ASN A 68 10.50 19.02 13.40
#